data_AF-A0A7Y3A5J1-F1
#
_entry.id   AF-A0A7Y3A5J1-F1
#
_cell.length_a   1.000
_cell.length_b   1.000
_cell.length_c   1.000
_cell.angle_alpha   90.00
_cell.angle_beta   90.00
_cell.angle_gamma   90.00
#
_symmetry.space_group_name_H-M   'P 1'
#
loop_
_entity.id
_entity.type
_entity.pdbx_description
1 polymer ?
#
loop_
_entity_poly.entity_id
_entity_poly.type
_entity_poly.pdbx_seq_one_letter_code
_entity_poly.pdbx_strand_id
1 'polypeptide(L)'
;DIKDKWGMPTLTFDCEIKENEKAMRKDMQEQAAEMCEKAGLKNVRPWENRYAIGLGIHEMGTARMGRDPKTSVLNEWNQIHAVKNVFVTDGACMTSGACVNPSLTYMALTARAAEYAAKALNNNEI
;
A
#
# COMPACT_ATOMS: atom_id res chain seq x y z
N ASP A 1 -3.23 27.31 1.64
CA ASP A 1 -3.12 26.10 0.81
C ASP A 1 -2.12 26.28 -0.30
N ILE A 2 -1.12 25.40 -0.34
CA ILE A 2 -0.23 25.31 -1.49
C ILE A 2 -0.98 24.47 -2.54
N LYS A 3 -1.04 24.98 -3.77
CA LYS A 3 -1.70 24.31 -4.89
C LYS A 3 -0.67 23.95 -5.95
N ASP A 4 -0.92 22.86 -6.66
CA ASP A 4 -0.11 22.51 -7.82
C ASP A 4 -0.41 23.44 -9.02
N LYS A 5 0.27 23.20 -10.14
CA LYS A 5 0.10 24.00 -11.37
C LYS A 5 -1.32 23.94 -11.98
N TRP A 6 -2.17 23.03 -11.50
CA TRP A 6 -3.54 22.83 -11.96
C TRP A 6 -4.58 23.29 -10.93
N GLY A 7 -4.14 23.85 -9.80
CA GLY A 7 -5.02 24.35 -8.75
C GLY A 7 -5.48 23.28 -7.74
N MET A 8 -4.95 22.05 -7.82
CA MET A 8 -5.23 21.00 -6.85
C MET A 8 -4.40 21.19 -5.57
N PRO A 9 -4.93 20.90 -4.37
CA PRO A 9 -4.13 20.91 -3.15
C PRO A 9 -2.90 19.99 -3.27
N THR A 10 -1.73 20.49 -2.88
CA THR A 10 -0.52 19.66 -2.85
C THR A 10 -0.55 18.65 -1.70
N LEU A 11 0.11 17.51 -1.88
CA LEU A 11 0.32 16.53 -0.83
C LEU A 11 1.49 16.94 0.07
N THR A 12 1.30 16.80 1.37
CA THR A 12 2.37 16.88 2.37
C THR A 12 2.64 15.47 2.88
N PHE A 13 3.90 15.03 2.79
CA PHE A 13 4.32 13.73 3.30
C PHE A 13 5.03 13.91 4.65
N ASP A 14 4.52 13.25 5.68
CA ASP A 14 5.19 13.07 6.97
C ASP A 14 5.54 11.59 7.11
N CYS A 15 6.79 11.26 6.78
CA CYS A 15 7.25 9.90 6.68
C CYS A 15 8.76 9.82 6.92
N GLU A 16 9.19 8.77 7.61
CA GLU A 16 10.59 8.54 7.95
C GLU A 16 10.96 7.05 7.85
N ILE A 17 12.23 6.77 7.58
CA ILE A 17 12.80 5.42 7.65
C ILE A 17 13.28 5.20 9.08
N LYS A 18 12.71 4.22 9.78
CA LYS A 18 13.05 3.91 11.18
C LYS A 18 14.05 2.76 11.27
N GLU A 19 14.42 2.41 12.50
CA GLU A 19 15.44 1.41 12.77
C GLU A 19 15.09 0.02 12.22
N ASN A 20 13.80 -0.35 12.21
CA ASN A 20 13.38 -1.63 11.64
C ASN A 20 13.61 -1.68 10.13
N GLU A 21 13.29 -0.62 9.38
CA GLU A 21 13.56 -0.57 7.94
C GLU A 21 15.05 -0.62 7.64
N LYS A 22 15.89 0.03 8.47
CA LYS A 22 17.36 -0.07 8.33
C LYS A 22 17.86 -1.49 8.61
N ALA A 23 17.35 -2.14 9.65
CA ALA A 23 17.70 -3.52 9.99
C ALA A 23 17.31 -4.50 8.88
N MET A 24 16.08 -4.38 8.34
CA MET A 24 15.62 -5.20 7.23
C MET A 24 16.49 -5.04 5.98
N ARG A 25 17.00 -3.84 5.68
CA ARG A 25 17.87 -3.62 4.52
C ARG A 25 19.21 -4.33 4.64
N LYS A 26 19.80 -4.34 5.83
CA LYS A 26 21.02 -5.10 6.11
C LYS A 26 20.78 -6.61 5.95
N ASP A 27 19.69 -7.12 6.51
CA ASP A 27 19.32 -8.53 6.35
C ASP A 27 19.07 -8.90 4.89
N MET A 28 18.29 -8.10 4.14
CA MET A 28 18.06 -8.30 2.71
C MET A 28 19.36 -8.43 1.91
N GLN A 29 20.37 -7.62 2.25
CA GLN A 29 21.67 -7.64 1.61
C GLN A 29 22.43 -8.94 1.89
N GLU A 30 22.44 -9.40 3.15
CA GLU A 30 23.06 -10.64 3.58
C GLU A 30 22.37 -11.86 2.93
N GLN A 31 21.04 -11.92 2.98
CA GLN A 31 20.24 -12.99 2.38
C GLN A 31 20.43 -13.04 0.85
N ALA A 32 20.44 -11.89 0.17
CA ALA A 32 20.65 -11.84 -1.28
C ALA A 32 22.02 -12.39 -1.69
N ALA A 33 23.07 -12.06 -0.94
CA ALA A 33 24.41 -12.58 -1.21
C ALA A 33 24.46 -14.10 -0.99
N GLU A 34 23.92 -14.58 0.13
CA GLU A 34 23.88 -16.01 0.45
C GLU A 34 23.11 -16.82 -0.61
N MET A 35 21.95 -16.33 -1.07
CA MET A 35 21.18 -16.97 -2.14
C MET A 35 21.98 -17.06 -3.44
N CYS A 36 22.69 -15.99 -3.82
CA CYS A 36 23.52 -15.97 -5.02
C CYS A 36 24.68 -16.98 -4.93
N GLU A 37 25.39 -17.01 -3.79
CA GLU A 37 26.51 -17.95 -3.58
C GLU A 37 26.04 -19.41 -3.60
N LYS A 38 24.90 -19.71 -2.95
CA LYS A 38 24.28 -21.04 -2.98
C LYS A 38 23.80 -21.45 -4.37
N ALA A 39 23.40 -20.49 -5.19
CA ALA A 39 23.08 -20.71 -6.61
C ALA A 39 24.34 -20.92 -7.49
N GLY A 40 25.55 -20.84 -6.92
CA GLY A 40 26.82 -21.09 -7.60
C GLY A 40 27.49 -19.84 -8.20
N LEU A 41 26.96 -18.64 -7.93
CA LEU A 41 27.61 -17.40 -8.35
C LEU A 41 28.91 -17.19 -7.56
N LYS A 42 29.93 -16.63 -8.22
CA LYS A 42 31.24 -16.34 -7.62
C LYS A 42 31.48 -14.83 -7.58
N ASN A 43 32.33 -14.39 -6.63
CA ASN A 43 32.67 -12.98 -6.43
C ASN A 43 31.45 -12.10 -6.12
N VAL A 44 30.49 -12.64 -5.37
CA VAL A 44 29.30 -11.88 -4.95
C VAL A 44 29.74 -10.76 -4.02
N ARG A 45 29.39 -9.52 -4.37
CA ARG A 45 29.68 -8.33 -3.58
C ARG A 45 28.37 -7.62 -3.31
N PRO A 46 27.84 -7.72 -2.10
CA PRO A 46 26.61 -7.06 -1.79
C PRO A 46 26.81 -5.53 -1.77
N TRP A 47 25.80 -4.78 -2.21
CA TRP A 47 25.87 -3.33 -2.36
C TRP A 47 24.57 -2.69 -1.88
N GLU A 48 24.68 -1.54 -1.23
CA GLU A 48 23.54 -0.73 -0.80
C GLU A 48 23.66 0.68 -1.40
N ASN A 49 22.55 1.21 -1.95
CA ASN A 49 22.44 2.61 -2.37
C ASN A 49 21.52 3.38 -1.42
N ARG A 50 21.68 4.71 -1.38
CA ARG A 50 20.80 5.59 -0.60
C ARG A 50 19.36 5.43 -1.07
N TYR A 51 18.47 5.08 -0.15
CA TYR A 51 17.03 4.99 -0.40
C TYR A 51 16.36 6.33 -0.08
N ALA A 52 15.40 6.71 -0.91
CA ALA A 52 14.50 7.82 -0.68
C ALA A 52 13.06 7.31 -0.69
N ILE A 53 12.23 7.88 0.19
CA ILE A 53 10.80 7.56 0.23
C ILE A 53 10.17 7.96 -1.10
N GLY A 54 9.31 7.09 -1.63
CA GLY A 54 8.61 7.27 -2.90
C GLY A 54 9.27 6.58 -4.11
N LEU A 55 10.51 6.09 -3.99
CA LEU A 55 11.15 5.33 -5.08
C LEU A 55 10.45 4.00 -5.39
N GLY A 56 9.65 3.49 -4.44
CA GLY A 56 8.88 2.28 -4.62
C GLY A 56 7.57 2.47 -5.39
N ILE A 57 7.12 3.71 -5.64
CA ILE A 57 5.87 4.07 -6.35
C ILE A 57 4.62 3.28 -5.88
N HIS A 58 4.61 2.90 -4.60
CA HIS A 58 3.58 2.08 -3.96
C HIS A 58 3.11 2.74 -2.65
N GLU A 59 2.80 4.04 -2.69
CA GLU A 59 2.19 4.75 -1.58
C GLU A 59 0.80 4.20 -1.30
N MET A 60 0.51 3.91 -0.04
CA MET A 60 -0.66 3.12 0.37
C MET A 60 -1.27 3.63 1.67
N GLY A 61 -2.55 3.35 1.87
CA GLY A 61 -3.23 3.50 3.17
C GLY A 61 -3.76 4.88 3.53
N THR A 62 -3.77 5.82 2.59
CA THR A 62 -4.33 7.17 2.77
C THR A 62 -5.84 7.19 3.04
N ALA A 63 -6.56 6.11 2.70
CA ALA A 63 -7.96 5.86 3.04
C ALA A 63 -8.12 4.42 3.54
N ARG A 64 -7.32 4.01 4.53
CA ARG A 64 -7.23 2.61 4.96
C ARG A 64 -8.58 2.00 5.37
N MET A 65 -8.72 0.71 5.09
CA MET A 65 -9.77 -0.13 5.68
C MET A 65 -9.58 -0.32 7.19
N GLY A 66 -10.66 -0.61 7.90
CA GLY A 66 -10.65 -0.97 9.30
C GLY A 66 -12.03 -1.25 9.85
N ARG A 67 -12.08 -1.74 11.09
CA ARG A 67 -13.34 -2.12 11.76
C ARG A 67 -14.02 -0.95 12.48
N ASP A 68 -13.27 0.11 12.79
CA ASP A 68 -13.75 1.25 13.56
C ASP A 68 -13.72 2.53 12.69
N PRO A 69 -14.87 3.19 12.46
CA PRO A 69 -14.94 4.45 11.69
C PRO A 69 -14.15 5.60 12.32
N LYS A 70 -13.78 5.52 13.60
CA LYS A 70 -12.93 6.53 14.26
C LYS A 70 -11.46 6.40 13.88
N THR A 71 -11.05 5.25 13.36
CA THR A 71 -9.63 4.96 13.07
C THR A 71 -9.38 4.56 11.61
N SER A 72 -10.44 4.42 10.81
CA SER A 72 -10.38 4.01 9.41
C SER A 72 -11.43 4.74 8.58
N VAL A 73 -11.13 4.95 7.29
CA VAL A 73 -12.06 5.62 6.35
C VAL A 73 -13.05 4.60 5.79
N LEU A 74 -12.56 3.39 5.51
CA LEU A 74 -13.31 2.33 4.85
C LEU A 74 -13.58 1.17 5.81
N ASN A 75 -14.70 0.48 5.61
CA ASN A 75 -14.96 -0.81 6.24
C ASN A 75 -14.24 -1.95 5.50
N GLU A 76 -14.53 -3.20 5.87
CA GLU A 76 -13.92 -4.39 5.29
C GLU A 76 -14.23 -4.62 3.80
N TRP A 77 -15.24 -3.93 3.25
CA TRP A 77 -15.72 -4.03 1.87
C TRP A 77 -15.23 -2.89 0.97
N ASN A 78 -14.22 -2.13 1.40
CA ASN A 78 -13.74 -0.94 0.70
C ASN A 78 -14.78 0.20 0.64
N GLN A 79 -15.85 0.14 1.43
CA GLN A 79 -16.93 1.12 1.48
C GLN A 79 -16.64 2.19 2.53
N ILE A 80 -16.94 3.46 2.25
CA ILE A 80 -16.82 4.52 3.26
C ILE A 80 -17.82 4.25 4.40
N HIS A 81 -17.35 4.24 5.65
CA HIS A 81 -18.21 3.96 6.81
C HIS A 81 -19.44 4.88 6.88
N ALA A 82 -19.26 6.17 6.58
CA ALA A 82 -20.31 7.18 6.63
C ALA A 82 -21.18 7.25 5.36
N VAL A 83 -20.77 6.62 4.24
CA VAL A 83 -21.43 6.75 2.93
C VAL A 83 -21.53 5.40 2.24
N LYS A 84 -22.72 4.83 2.26
CA LYS A 84 -22.97 3.44 1.83
C LYS A 84 -22.77 3.18 0.33
N ASN A 85 -22.88 4.17 -0.53
CA ASN A 85 -22.77 3.98 -1.98
C ASN A 85 -21.42 4.45 -2.56
N VAL A 86 -20.40 4.68 -1.71
CA VAL A 86 -19.07 5.12 -2.14
C VAL A 86 -18.01 4.11 -1.69
N PHE A 87 -17.17 3.70 -2.65
CA PHE A 87 -16.14 2.69 -2.46
C PHE A 87 -14.78 3.20 -2.96
N VAL A 88 -13.69 2.81 -2.30
CA VAL A 88 -12.30 3.15 -2.67
C VAL A 88 -11.48 1.87 -2.73
N THR A 89 -10.99 1.53 -3.93
CA THR A 89 -10.40 0.20 -4.20
C THR A 89 -8.97 0.23 -4.73
N ASP A 90 -8.34 1.40 -4.75
CA ASP A 90 -6.93 1.55 -5.11
C ASP A 90 -5.99 1.35 -3.90
N GLY A 91 -4.71 1.70 -4.03
CA GLY A 91 -3.73 1.59 -2.95
C GLY A 91 -4.08 2.33 -1.66
N ALA A 92 -4.97 3.32 -1.71
CA ALA A 92 -5.42 4.05 -0.51
C ALA A 92 -6.12 3.13 0.49
N CYS A 93 -6.78 2.06 0.04
CA CYS A 93 -7.55 1.17 0.92
C CYS A 93 -6.69 0.25 1.81
N MET A 94 -5.41 0.09 1.49
CA MET A 94 -4.52 -0.85 2.16
C MET A 94 -4.25 -0.46 3.61
N THR A 95 -4.15 -1.46 4.50
CA THR A 95 -3.80 -1.22 5.91
C THR A 95 -2.32 -1.33 6.20
N SER A 96 -1.58 -2.01 5.32
CA SER A 96 -0.13 -2.18 5.38
C SER A 96 0.43 -2.43 3.97
N GLY A 97 1.74 -2.27 3.82
CA GLY A 97 2.48 -2.67 2.63
C GLY A 97 3.07 -4.07 2.76
N ALA A 98 3.27 -4.73 1.62
CA ALA A 98 4.05 -5.97 1.50
C ALA A 98 5.43 -5.68 0.88
N CYS A 99 6.31 -6.67 0.84
CA CYS A 99 7.60 -6.59 0.13
C CYS A 99 7.50 -6.86 -1.39
N VAL A 100 6.29 -7.08 -1.91
CA VAL A 100 6.02 -7.36 -3.33
C VAL A 100 5.10 -6.31 -3.94
N ASN A 101 5.07 -6.24 -5.27
CA ASN A 101 4.21 -5.31 -6.00
C ASN A 101 2.72 -5.58 -5.70
N PRO A 102 1.95 -4.54 -5.33
CA PRO A 102 0.63 -4.72 -4.73
C PRO A 102 -0.54 -4.77 -5.74
N SER A 103 -0.29 -4.54 -7.04
CA SER A 103 -1.36 -4.37 -8.04
C SER A 103 -2.35 -5.52 -8.11
N LEU A 104 -1.88 -6.78 -8.03
CA LEU A 104 -2.77 -7.94 -8.02
C LEU A 104 -3.69 -7.97 -6.79
N THR A 105 -3.18 -7.53 -5.64
CA THR A 105 -3.98 -7.39 -4.42
C THR A 105 -5.05 -6.32 -4.60
N TYR A 106 -4.73 -5.18 -5.22
CA TYR A 106 -5.74 -4.15 -5.52
C TYR A 106 -6.85 -4.72 -6.39
N MET A 107 -6.49 -5.41 -7.49
CA MET A 107 -7.47 -6.03 -8.38
C MET A 107 -8.38 -7.02 -7.66
N ALA A 108 -7.83 -7.85 -6.76
CA ALA A 108 -8.62 -8.79 -5.96
C ALA A 108 -9.58 -8.06 -5.01
N LEU A 109 -9.13 -7.00 -4.35
CA LEU A 109 -9.96 -6.17 -3.47
C LEU A 109 -11.05 -5.43 -4.24
N THR A 110 -10.74 -4.89 -5.43
CA THR A 110 -11.71 -4.26 -6.32
C THR A 110 -12.79 -5.24 -6.75
N ALA A 111 -12.42 -6.47 -7.15
CA ALA A 111 -13.39 -7.49 -7.56
C ALA A 111 -14.35 -7.83 -6.40
N ARG A 112 -13.82 -8.04 -5.19
CA ARG A 112 -14.60 -8.30 -3.98
C ARG A 112 -15.54 -7.14 -3.64
N ALA A 113 -15.05 -5.90 -3.70
CA ALA A 113 -15.85 -4.71 -3.39
C ALA A 113 -16.97 -4.50 -4.42
N ALA A 114 -16.68 -4.71 -5.71
CA ALA A 114 -17.67 -4.61 -6.78
C ALA A 114 -18.77 -5.67 -6.65
N GLU A 115 -18.41 -6.91 -6.30
CA GLU A 115 -19.39 -7.98 -6.04
C GLU A 115 -20.31 -7.61 -4.86
N TYR A 116 -19.73 -7.13 -3.76
CA TYR A 116 -20.50 -6.67 -2.60
C TYR A 116 -21.43 -5.52 -2.98
N ALA A 117 -20.93 -4.49 -3.66
CA ALA A 117 -21.70 -3.34 -4.08
C ALA A 117 -22.88 -3.75 -4.99
N ALA A 118 -22.66 -4.64 -5.96
CA ALA A 118 -23.71 -5.12 -6.84
C ALA A 118 -24.80 -5.89 -6.09
N LYS A 119 -24.43 -6.76 -5.14
CA LYS A 119 -25.38 -7.49 -4.30
C LYS A 119 -26.18 -6.55 -3.39
N ALA A 120 -25.50 -5.64 -2.71
CA ALA A 120 -26.14 -4.68 -1.83
C ALA A 120 -27.10 -3.75 -2.58
N LEU A 121 -26.74 -3.32 -3.80
CA LEU A 121 -27.61 -2.53 -4.67
C LEU A 121 -28.86 -3.31 -5.08
N ASN A 122 -28.71 -4.57 -5.51
CA ASN A 122 -29.85 -5.44 -5.86
C ASN A 122 -30.81 -5.69 -4.68
N ASN A 123 -30.28 -5.67 -3.46
CA ASN A 123 -31.06 -5.83 -2.22
C ASN A 123 -31.63 -4.50 -1.69
N ASN A 124 -31.39 -3.36 -2.36
CA ASN A 124 -31.72 -2.00 -1.87
C ASN A 124 -31.09 -1.66 -0.50
N GLU A 125 -29.89 -2.18 -0.22
CA GLU A 125 -29.14 -1.92 1.02
C GLU A 125 -28.21 -0.69 0.89
N ILE A 126 -27.90 -0.29 -0.35
CA ILE A 126 -27.12 0.90 -0.72
C ILE A 126 -27.75 1.65 -1.89
#